data_AF-A0A9X8YYF5-F1
#
_entry.id   AF-A0A9X8YYF5-F1
#
_cell.length_a   1.000
_cell.length_b   1.000
_cell.length_c   1.000
_cell.angle_alpha   90.00
_cell.angle_beta   90.00
_cell.angle_gamma   90.00
#
_symmetry.space_group_name_H-M   'P 1'
#
loop_
_entity.id
_entity.type
_entity.pdbx_description
1 polymer ?
#
loop_
_entity_poly.entity_id
_entity_poly.type
_entity_poly.pdbx_seq_one_letter_code
_entity_poly.pdbx_strand_id
1 'polypeptide(L)'
;MKKWVLGAGALSVIGYLGVVGYLHQFDKGQATKLLVENHYSGDQQKVAETLLNNGCQYCHSPNADLPFYSALPVISNKMQSDIELGLRAFRMDRLLEGAKDPSKLSQADLAKLQRVIENNEMPLPEFTHLHWGSKPDDQEKAFLLNWIREKRQMLLPQGTPNADVNRLVQPIPDSIPTDAAKVALGHSIFFDGRLSGDGSIQCHTCHQLDKGGVDRLATSTGIDGKKGPINAPTVFNAAFNFVQFWDGRAADLADQAKGPPTNPLEMGSNSWDEIVARFETDEDFKKSFLKEYPQITKETLTHAIGEYEKTLITPNSDFDRYLKGEQTALNAQQLRGYELFKQHKCDTCHTGVSLGGQSYEYMGLYGDYFKDRGTPLTEADEGRFAQTKDPYDMHRFKVPTLRNVALTAPYFHDASAADLKEAVRVMLKYQSNVQQPKQQDIDDISSFLESLTGEFNGEKLK
;
A
#
# COMPACT_ATOMS: atom_id res chain seq x y z
N MET A 1 -23.98 50.06 -27.76
CA MET A 1 -23.86 48.77 -27.05
C MET A 1 -23.06 47.71 -27.83
N LYS A 2 -23.40 47.32 -29.07
CA LYS A 2 -22.66 46.28 -29.83
C LYS A 2 -21.13 46.48 -29.95
N LYS A 3 -20.64 47.69 -30.26
CA LYS A 3 -19.19 47.95 -30.38
C LYS A 3 -18.42 47.85 -29.05
N TRP A 4 -19.05 48.23 -27.94
CA TRP A 4 -18.47 48.14 -26.60
C TRP A 4 -18.42 46.69 -26.10
N VAL A 5 -19.47 45.91 -26.39
CA VAL A 5 -19.49 44.47 -26.10
C VAL A 5 -18.44 43.71 -26.92
N LEU A 6 -18.28 44.05 -28.20
CA LEU A 6 -17.22 43.47 -29.05
C LEU A 6 -15.81 43.88 -28.60
N GLY A 7 -15.60 45.14 -28.21
CA GLY A 7 -14.30 45.61 -27.70
C GLY A 7 -13.92 45.02 -26.35
N ALA A 8 -14.88 44.89 -25.43
CA ALA A 8 -14.67 44.23 -24.14
C ALA A 8 -14.35 42.74 -24.32
N GLY A 9 -15.08 42.03 -25.20
CA GLY A 9 -14.80 40.63 -25.53
C GLY A 9 -13.40 40.42 -26.12
N ALA A 10 -12.96 41.29 -27.03
CA ALA A 10 -11.63 41.21 -27.62
C ALA A 10 -10.51 41.42 -26.58
N LEU A 11 -10.66 42.39 -25.67
CA LEU A 11 -9.70 42.63 -24.58
C LEU A 11 -9.61 41.44 -23.62
N SER A 12 -10.75 40.82 -23.28
CA SER A 12 -10.76 39.62 -22.44
C SER A 12 -10.05 38.44 -23.09
N VAL A 13 -10.24 38.23 -24.40
CA VAL A 13 -9.54 37.16 -25.14
C VAL A 13 -8.04 37.40 -25.19
N ILE A 14 -7.61 38.64 -25.48
CA ILE A 14 -6.18 38.99 -25.51
C ILE A 14 -5.55 38.81 -24.12
N GLY A 15 -6.23 39.25 -23.06
CA GLY A 15 -5.76 39.05 -21.69
C GLY A 15 -5.61 37.57 -21.33
N TYR A 16 -6.61 36.76 -21.65
CA TYR A 16 -6.57 35.31 -21.43
C TYR A 16 -5.44 34.64 -22.21
N LEU A 17 -5.28 34.93 -23.50
CA LEU A 17 -4.18 34.37 -24.31
C LEU A 17 -2.81 34.83 -23.81
N GLY A 18 -2.69 36.07 -23.33
CA GLY A 18 -1.48 36.57 -22.69
C GLY A 18 -1.12 35.78 -21.41
N VAL A 19 -2.11 35.47 -20.58
CA VAL A 19 -1.92 34.62 -19.39
C VAL A 19 -1.50 33.20 -19.80
N VAL A 20 -2.20 32.57 -20.73
CA VAL A 20 -1.87 31.24 -21.25
C VAL A 20 -0.45 31.21 -21.82
N GLY A 21 -0.08 32.20 -22.64
CA GLY A 21 1.26 32.29 -23.21
C GLY A 21 2.36 32.46 -22.16
N TYR A 22 2.11 33.29 -21.14
CA TYR A 22 3.01 33.41 -19.98
C TYR A 22 3.15 32.06 -19.25
N LEU A 23 2.03 31.40 -18.96
CA LEU A 23 2.04 30.12 -18.24
C LEU A 23 2.77 29.04 -19.02
N HIS A 24 2.56 28.94 -20.34
CA HIS A 24 3.30 28.01 -21.17
C HIS A 24 4.83 28.21 -21.06
N GLN A 25 5.30 29.46 -21.09
CA GLN A 25 6.72 29.75 -20.91
C GLN A 25 7.21 29.45 -19.48
N PHE A 26 6.39 29.77 -18.47
CA PHE A 26 6.69 29.48 -17.07
C PHE A 26 6.83 27.96 -16.85
N ASP A 27 5.87 27.17 -17.33
CA ASP A 27 5.83 25.71 -17.18
C ASP A 27 7.06 25.06 -17.83
N LYS A 28 7.40 25.44 -19.08
CA LYS A 28 8.58 24.90 -19.78
C LYS A 28 9.89 25.32 -19.11
N GLY A 29 9.96 26.55 -18.60
CA GLY A 29 11.10 27.01 -17.82
C GLY A 29 11.29 26.20 -16.54
N GLN A 30 10.21 25.94 -15.81
CA GLN A 30 10.21 25.14 -14.58
C GLN A 30 10.59 23.67 -14.85
N ALA A 31 10.01 23.05 -15.88
CA ALA A 31 10.36 21.69 -16.27
C ALA A 31 11.87 21.57 -16.59
N THR A 32 12.40 22.50 -17.39
CA THR A 32 13.84 22.54 -17.75
C THR A 32 14.72 22.68 -16.51
N LYS A 33 14.39 23.61 -15.61
CA LYS A 33 15.11 23.82 -14.35
C LYS A 33 15.17 22.53 -13.52
N LEU A 34 14.02 21.91 -13.28
CA LEU A 34 13.91 20.70 -12.45
C LEU A 34 14.66 19.51 -13.06
N LEU A 35 14.63 19.36 -14.39
CA LEU A 35 15.38 18.31 -15.08
C LEU A 35 16.90 18.47 -14.90
N VAL A 36 17.41 19.70 -15.02
CA VAL A 36 18.84 20.02 -14.84
C VAL A 36 19.27 19.80 -13.39
N GLU A 37 18.51 20.30 -12.43
CA GLU A 37 18.84 20.20 -11.00
C GLU A 37 18.93 18.74 -10.52
N ASN A 38 18.08 17.87 -11.07
CA ASN A 38 17.96 16.49 -10.60
C ASN A 38 18.85 15.47 -11.33
N HIS A 39 19.56 15.87 -12.40
CA HIS A 39 20.53 15.04 -13.11
C HIS A 39 20.00 13.65 -13.53
N TYR A 40 18.77 13.59 -14.07
CA TYR A 40 18.21 12.33 -14.56
C TYR A 40 18.97 11.81 -15.79
N SER A 41 18.97 10.49 -16.00
CA SER A 41 19.61 9.87 -17.17
C SER A 41 18.81 8.67 -17.70
N GLY A 42 19.01 8.30 -18.97
CA GLY A 42 18.36 7.15 -19.60
C GLY A 42 16.83 7.23 -19.53
N ASP A 43 16.18 6.14 -19.11
CA ASP A 43 14.72 6.10 -18.96
C ASP A 43 14.19 7.07 -17.91
N GLN A 44 14.97 7.31 -16.86
CA GLN A 44 14.59 8.22 -15.77
C GLN A 44 14.39 9.63 -16.31
N GLN A 45 15.26 10.04 -17.24
CA GLN A 45 15.17 11.35 -17.87
C GLN A 45 13.88 11.47 -18.67
N LYS A 46 13.53 10.47 -19.48
CA LYS A 46 12.28 10.51 -20.26
C LYS A 46 11.03 10.46 -19.39
N VAL A 47 11.04 9.69 -18.31
CA VAL A 47 9.94 9.67 -17.32
C VAL A 47 9.79 11.05 -16.69
N ALA A 48 10.89 11.63 -16.19
CA ALA A 48 10.89 12.96 -15.60
C ALA A 48 10.45 14.03 -16.61
N GLU A 49 10.96 13.99 -17.84
CA GLU A 49 10.58 14.89 -18.92
C GLU A 49 9.08 14.83 -19.17
N THR A 50 8.53 13.62 -19.30
CA THR A 50 7.09 13.44 -19.55
C THR A 50 6.26 14.03 -18.41
N LEU A 51 6.62 13.78 -17.16
CA LEU A 51 5.82 14.26 -16.03
C LEU A 51 5.97 15.78 -15.81
N LEU A 52 7.20 16.30 -15.92
CA LEU A 52 7.50 17.71 -15.67
C LEU A 52 7.01 18.63 -16.79
N ASN A 53 7.15 18.20 -18.05
CA ASN A 53 6.65 18.95 -19.21
C ASN A 53 5.12 19.07 -19.23
N ASN A 54 4.44 18.19 -18.51
CA ASN A 54 2.99 18.15 -18.37
C ASN A 54 2.48 18.72 -17.04
N GLY A 55 3.35 19.37 -16.26
CA GLY A 55 2.95 20.14 -15.07
C GLY A 55 2.53 19.29 -13.87
N CYS A 56 2.80 17.98 -13.86
CA CYS A 56 2.37 17.07 -12.80
C CYS A 56 2.91 17.48 -11.42
N GLN A 57 4.09 18.10 -11.37
CA GLN A 57 4.74 18.55 -10.14
C GLN A 57 3.89 19.53 -9.32
N TYR A 58 3.01 20.31 -9.96
CA TYR A 58 2.28 21.36 -9.23
C TYR A 58 1.36 20.79 -8.16
N CYS A 59 0.77 19.61 -8.39
CA CYS A 59 -0.10 18.94 -7.41
C CYS A 59 0.52 17.68 -6.79
N HIS A 60 1.61 17.15 -7.37
CA HIS A 60 2.17 15.85 -6.94
C HIS A 60 3.61 15.92 -6.41
N SER A 61 4.20 17.11 -6.30
CA SER A 61 5.47 17.30 -5.61
C SER A 61 5.35 18.31 -4.48
N PRO A 62 5.98 18.05 -3.32
CA PRO A 62 6.04 19.03 -2.26
C PRO A 62 6.84 20.27 -2.73
N ASN A 63 6.43 21.46 -2.31
CA ASN A 63 7.14 22.72 -2.54
C ASN A 63 7.38 23.07 -4.02
N ALA A 64 6.48 22.71 -4.92
CA ALA A 64 6.57 23.10 -6.32
C ALA A 64 6.51 24.65 -6.48
N ASP A 65 7.30 25.20 -7.41
CA ASP A 65 7.23 26.61 -7.78
C ASP A 65 5.92 26.89 -8.51
N LEU A 66 4.98 27.57 -7.86
CA LEU A 66 3.65 27.82 -8.40
C LEU A 66 3.56 29.09 -9.26
N PRO A 67 2.69 29.12 -10.29
CA PRO A 67 2.49 30.30 -11.12
C PRO A 67 1.86 31.46 -10.33
N PHE A 68 2.00 32.70 -10.82
CA PHE A 68 1.58 33.91 -10.10
C PHE A 68 0.11 33.90 -9.61
N TYR A 69 -0.79 33.23 -10.34
CA TYR A 69 -2.21 33.21 -10.03
C TYR A 69 -2.51 32.41 -8.75
N SER A 70 -1.57 31.55 -8.31
CA SER A 70 -1.64 30.78 -7.07
C SER A 70 -1.80 31.67 -5.83
N ALA A 71 -1.34 32.92 -5.90
CA ALA A 71 -1.44 33.92 -4.85
C ALA A 71 -2.75 34.73 -4.88
N LEU A 72 -3.64 34.50 -5.86
CA LEU A 72 -4.91 35.24 -5.95
C LEU A 72 -5.93 34.68 -4.95
N PRO A 73 -6.59 35.50 -4.10
CA PRO A 73 -7.35 35.04 -2.93
C PRO A 73 -8.44 33.98 -3.15
N VAL A 74 -9.06 33.96 -4.34
CA VAL A 74 -10.10 32.96 -4.67
C VAL A 74 -9.50 31.68 -5.25
N ILE A 75 -8.42 31.82 -6.01
CA ILE A 75 -7.76 30.69 -6.69
C ILE A 75 -6.87 29.94 -5.71
N SER A 76 -6.22 30.64 -4.78
CA SER A 76 -5.31 30.09 -3.79
C SER A 76 -5.95 28.97 -2.98
N ASN A 77 -7.17 29.16 -2.47
CA ASN A 77 -7.83 28.19 -1.60
C ASN A 77 -8.18 26.89 -2.34
N LYS A 78 -8.74 27.01 -3.56
CA LYS A 78 -9.07 25.84 -4.38
C LYS A 78 -7.81 25.08 -4.76
N MET A 79 -6.80 25.79 -5.23
CA MET A 79 -5.56 25.16 -5.68
C MET A 79 -4.79 24.53 -4.49
N GLN A 80 -4.79 25.13 -3.30
CA GLN A 80 -4.25 24.49 -2.10
C GLN A 80 -4.96 23.16 -1.78
N SER A 81 -6.30 23.14 -1.87
CA SER A 81 -7.08 21.90 -1.70
C SER A 81 -6.75 20.86 -2.77
N ASP A 82 -6.59 21.27 -4.03
CA ASP A 82 -6.24 20.36 -5.14
C ASP A 82 -4.81 19.81 -4.97
N ILE A 83 -3.86 20.62 -4.51
CA ILE A 83 -2.48 20.21 -4.19
C ILE A 83 -2.47 19.23 -3.02
N GLU A 84 -3.21 19.53 -1.95
CA GLU A 84 -3.30 18.63 -0.79
C GLU A 84 -3.86 17.27 -1.18
N LEU A 85 -4.96 17.24 -1.95
CA LEU A 85 -5.53 16.00 -2.47
C LEU A 85 -4.57 15.27 -3.42
N GLY A 86 -3.88 16.01 -4.30
CA GLY A 86 -2.88 15.49 -5.21
C GLY A 86 -1.73 14.79 -4.49
N LEU A 87 -1.17 15.44 -3.46
CA LEU A 87 -0.09 14.89 -2.62
C LEU A 87 -0.56 13.72 -1.75
N ARG A 88 -1.82 13.71 -1.31
CA ARG A 88 -2.44 12.56 -0.62
C ARG A 88 -2.56 11.35 -1.55
N ALA A 89 -3.03 11.56 -2.78
CA ALA A 89 -3.25 10.49 -3.76
C ALA A 89 -1.95 9.93 -4.36
N PHE A 90 -0.98 10.79 -4.70
CA PHE A 90 0.20 10.39 -5.44
C PHE A 90 1.38 11.35 -5.23
N ARG A 91 2.55 10.79 -4.91
CA ARG A 91 3.81 11.52 -4.67
C ARG A 91 4.77 11.29 -5.84
N MET A 92 4.79 12.23 -6.77
CA MET A 92 5.63 12.16 -7.97
C MET A 92 7.12 12.17 -7.63
N ASP A 93 7.52 12.89 -6.59
CA ASP A 93 8.89 12.92 -6.10
C ASP A 93 9.37 11.51 -5.66
N ARG A 94 8.51 10.73 -5.01
CA ARG A 94 8.81 9.33 -4.65
C ARG A 94 8.91 8.42 -5.88
N LEU A 95 8.03 8.58 -6.87
CA LEU A 95 8.12 7.86 -8.13
C LEU A 95 9.44 8.17 -8.85
N LEU A 96 9.83 9.45 -8.94
CA LEU A 96 11.06 9.87 -9.62
C LEU A 96 12.32 9.44 -8.86
N GLU A 97 12.26 9.33 -7.54
CA GLU A 97 13.31 8.67 -6.75
C GLU A 97 13.38 7.16 -7.05
N GLY A 98 12.23 6.47 -7.12
CA GLY A 98 12.15 5.06 -7.51
C GLY A 98 12.61 4.80 -8.95
N ALA A 99 12.45 5.77 -9.85
CA ALA A 99 13.04 5.70 -11.18
C ALA A 99 14.59 5.71 -11.11
N LYS A 100 15.17 6.50 -10.18
CA LYS A 100 16.61 6.55 -9.90
C LYS A 100 17.12 5.26 -9.27
N ASP A 101 16.38 4.74 -8.29
CA ASP A 101 16.70 3.55 -7.52
C ASP A 101 15.52 2.57 -7.57
N PRO A 102 15.56 1.55 -8.43
CA PRO A 102 14.45 0.60 -8.60
C PRO A 102 14.02 -0.11 -7.31
N SER A 103 14.88 -0.19 -6.28
CA SER A 103 14.52 -0.78 -4.99
C SER A 103 13.49 0.04 -4.21
N LYS A 104 13.33 1.33 -4.55
CA LYS A 104 12.37 2.26 -3.95
C LYS A 104 11.08 2.41 -4.78
N LEU A 105 10.99 1.72 -5.91
CA LEU A 105 9.86 1.86 -6.82
C LEU A 105 8.64 1.10 -6.29
N SER A 106 7.57 1.84 -6.00
CA SER A 106 6.31 1.29 -5.49
C SER A 106 5.45 0.70 -6.62
N GLN A 107 4.97 -0.53 -6.44
CA GLN A 107 4.01 -1.14 -7.37
C GLN A 107 2.68 -0.36 -7.42
N ALA A 108 2.27 0.25 -6.31
CA ALA A 108 1.05 1.06 -6.25
C ALA A 108 1.21 2.38 -7.01
N ASP A 109 2.38 3.02 -6.92
CA ASP A 109 2.64 4.25 -7.67
C ASP A 109 2.66 3.99 -9.18
N LEU A 110 3.24 2.86 -9.61
CA LEU A 110 3.16 2.38 -10.99
C LEU A 110 1.70 2.10 -11.41
N ALA A 111 0.91 1.44 -10.55
CA ALA A 111 -0.49 1.11 -10.82
C ALA A 111 -1.36 2.38 -10.97
N LYS A 112 -1.18 3.36 -10.08
CA LYS A 112 -1.86 4.65 -10.13
C LYS A 112 -1.50 5.42 -11.40
N LEU A 113 -0.20 5.51 -11.71
CA LEU A 113 0.26 6.20 -12.92
C LEU A 113 -0.30 5.52 -14.18
N GLN A 114 -0.28 4.18 -14.24
CA GLN A 114 -0.85 3.43 -15.35
C GLN A 114 -2.34 3.77 -15.52
N ARG A 115 -3.13 3.70 -14.44
CA ARG A 115 -4.57 3.97 -14.46
C ARG A 115 -4.90 5.37 -14.98
N VAL A 116 -4.22 6.40 -14.47
CA VAL A 116 -4.53 7.79 -14.89
C VAL A 116 -4.14 8.06 -16.34
N ILE A 117 -3.05 7.44 -16.82
CA ILE A 117 -2.58 7.57 -18.21
C ILE A 117 -3.51 6.85 -19.19
N GLU A 118 -3.88 5.60 -18.89
CA GLU A 118 -4.80 4.80 -19.74
C GLU A 118 -6.17 5.46 -19.88
N ASN A 119 -6.69 6.02 -18.79
CA ASN A 119 -8.03 6.60 -18.76
C ASN A 119 -8.09 8.10 -19.10
N ASN A 120 -6.96 8.75 -19.36
CA ASN A 120 -6.87 10.21 -19.55
C ASN A 120 -7.47 11.02 -18.38
N GLU A 121 -7.30 10.54 -17.15
CA GLU A 121 -7.88 11.16 -15.95
C GLU A 121 -7.09 12.38 -15.49
N MET A 122 -5.83 12.46 -15.90
CA MET A 122 -4.93 13.56 -15.56
C MET A 122 -4.22 14.12 -16.81
N PRO A 123 -3.89 15.42 -16.81
CA PRO A 123 -4.28 16.40 -15.79
C PRO A 123 -5.77 16.77 -15.82
N LEU A 124 -6.26 17.38 -14.72
CA LEU A 124 -7.66 17.80 -14.60
C LEU A 124 -8.03 18.81 -15.72
N PRO A 125 -9.26 18.77 -16.27
CA PRO A 125 -9.68 19.71 -17.31
C PRO A 125 -9.47 21.18 -16.94
N GLU A 126 -9.79 21.55 -15.69
CA GLU A 126 -9.60 22.89 -15.13
C GLU A 126 -8.16 23.37 -15.21
N PHE A 127 -7.20 22.47 -15.01
CA PHE A 127 -5.78 22.77 -15.13
C PHE A 127 -5.40 23.03 -16.60
N THR A 128 -5.84 22.17 -17.51
CA THR A 128 -5.50 22.26 -18.95
C THR A 128 -6.08 23.50 -19.63
N HIS A 129 -7.11 24.15 -19.06
CA HIS A 129 -7.65 25.41 -19.58
C HIS A 129 -6.66 26.58 -19.47
N LEU A 130 -5.74 26.56 -18.50
CA LEU A 130 -4.73 27.59 -18.31
C LEU A 130 -3.34 27.12 -18.78
N HIS A 131 -3.08 25.83 -18.65
CA HIS A 131 -1.78 25.20 -18.95
C HIS A 131 -1.85 24.45 -20.29
N TRP A 132 -1.78 25.21 -21.38
CA TRP A 132 -1.86 24.63 -22.72
C TRP A 132 -0.61 23.81 -23.04
N GLY A 133 -0.84 22.61 -23.56
CA GLY A 133 0.22 21.64 -23.85
C GLY A 133 0.65 20.82 -22.63
N SER A 134 -0.04 20.94 -21.50
CA SER A 134 0.21 20.16 -20.29
C SER A 134 -0.69 18.92 -20.24
N LYS A 135 -0.70 18.14 -21.32
CA LYS A 135 -1.35 16.83 -21.39
C LYS A 135 -0.44 15.89 -22.17
N PRO A 136 -0.09 14.70 -21.61
CA PRO A 136 0.76 13.77 -22.30
C PRO A 136 0.22 13.40 -23.68
N ASP A 137 1.07 13.53 -24.70
CA ASP A 137 0.74 13.11 -26.06
C ASP A 137 0.78 11.59 -26.23
N ASP A 138 0.39 11.08 -27.40
CA ASP A 138 0.30 9.64 -27.63
C ASP A 138 1.66 8.93 -27.56
N GLN A 139 2.76 9.62 -27.90
CA GLN A 139 4.11 9.06 -27.80
C GLN A 139 4.59 9.01 -26.35
N GLU A 140 4.37 10.09 -25.60
CA GLU A 140 4.66 10.20 -24.17
C GLU A 140 3.89 9.14 -23.37
N LYS A 141 2.59 8.96 -23.66
CA LYS A 141 1.77 7.92 -23.05
C LYS A 141 2.28 6.52 -23.38
N ALA A 142 2.55 6.25 -24.66
CA ALA A 142 3.05 4.94 -25.08
C ALA A 142 4.38 4.62 -24.39
N PHE A 143 5.28 5.60 -24.27
CA PHE A 143 6.53 5.47 -23.53
C PHE A 143 6.28 5.14 -22.06
N LEU A 144 5.48 5.95 -21.34
CA LEU A 144 5.21 5.73 -19.92
C LEU A 144 4.57 4.37 -19.66
N LEU A 145 3.58 3.97 -20.46
CA LEU A 145 2.90 2.68 -20.29
C LEU A 145 3.84 1.51 -20.55
N ASN A 146 4.73 1.61 -21.54
CA ASN A 146 5.74 0.56 -21.78
C ASN A 146 6.77 0.49 -20.66
N TRP A 147 7.26 1.64 -20.18
CA TRP A 147 8.18 1.70 -19.04
C TRP A 147 7.53 1.10 -17.78
N ILE A 148 6.28 1.45 -17.48
CA ILE A 148 5.53 0.87 -16.34
C ILE A 148 5.42 -0.64 -16.47
N ARG A 149 5.02 -1.16 -17.64
CA ARG A 149 4.91 -2.62 -17.87
C ARG A 149 6.24 -3.33 -17.63
N GLU A 150 7.34 -2.78 -18.15
CA GLU A 150 8.68 -3.32 -17.95
C GLU A 150 9.05 -3.37 -16.46
N LYS A 151 8.84 -2.29 -15.71
CA LYS A 151 9.16 -2.26 -14.27
C LYS A 151 8.26 -3.18 -13.46
N ARG A 152 6.98 -3.26 -13.78
CA ARG A 152 6.05 -4.20 -13.13
C ARG A 152 6.44 -5.66 -13.39
N GLN A 153 6.89 -5.99 -14.60
CA GLN A 153 7.36 -7.34 -14.93
C GLN A 153 8.56 -7.76 -14.07
N MET A 154 9.49 -6.83 -13.77
CA MET A 154 10.64 -7.09 -12.90
C MET A 154 10.25 -7.32 -11.43
N LEU A 155 9.06 -6.85 -11.00
CA LEU A 155 8.57 -6.94 -9.62
C LEU A 155 7.71 -8.19 -9.38
N LEU A 156 7.49 -9.03 -10.39
CA LEU A 156 6.74 -10.28 -10.24
C LEU A 156 7.54 -11.30 -9.43
N PRO A 157 6.92 -11.95 -8.42
CA PRO A 157 7.55 -13.06 -7.71
C PRO A 157 7.93 -14.19 -8.68
N GLN A 158 9.07 -14.83 -8.42
CA GLN A 158 9.42 -16.08 -9.10
C GLN A 158 8.33 -17.14 -8.86
N GLY A 159 8.15 -18.06 -9.79
CA GLY A 159 7.18 -19.15 -9.63
C GLY A 159 5.71 -18.72 -9.80
N THR A 160 5.45 -17.70 -10.62
CA THR A 160 4.10 -17.26 -11.03
C THR A 160 3.80 -17.66 -12.49
N PRO A 161 3.74 -18.96 -12.85
CA PRO A 161 3.51 -19.38 -14.23
C PRO A 161 2.14 -18.89 -14.74
N ASN A 162 2.09 -18.51 -16.02
CA ASN A 162 0.89 -18.01 -16.71
C ASN A 162 0.29 -16.71 -16.16
N ALA A 163 1.04 -15.97 -15.33
CA ALA A 163 0.63 -14.65 -14.86
C ALA A 163 0.58 -13.63 -16.02
N ASP A 164 -0.56 -12.96 -16.17
CA ASP A 164 -0.70 -11.85 -17.11
C ASP A 164 -0.04 -10.59 -16.53
N VAL A 165 1.16 -10.29 -17.04
CA VAL A 165 2.00 -9.17 -16.59
C VAL A 165 1.34 -7.80 -16.73
N ASN A 166 0.28 -7.69 -17.55
CA ASN A 166 -0.44 -6.43 -17.74
C ASN A 166 -1.49 -6.18 -16.65
N ARG A 167 -1.81 -7.17 -15.81
CA ARG A 167 -2.77 -7.00 -14.72
C ARG A 167 -2.14 -6.27 -13.53
N LEU A 168 -2.96 -5.43 -12.90
CA LEU A 168 -2.55 -4.74 -11.67
C LEU A 168 -2.37 -5.71 -10.50
N VAL A 169 -3.13 -6.80 -10.48
CA VAL A 169 -3.10 -7.85 -9.46
C VAL A 169 -2.57 -9.16 -10.03
N GLN A 170 -1.89 -9.94 -9.20
CA GLN A 170 -1.15 -11.13 -9.61
C GLN A 170 -1.46 -12.32 -8.70
N PRO A 171 -1.44 -13.58 -9.19
CA PRO A 171 -1.72 -14.74 -8.35
C PRO A 171 -0.60 -14.99 -7.35
N ILE A 172 -0.93 -15.50 -6.16
CA ILE A 172 0.10 -15.97 -5.21
C ILE A 172 0.91 -17.12 -5.85
N PRO A 173 2.25 -17.10 -5.79
CA PRO A 173 3.08 -18.21 -6.26
C PRO A 173 2.83 -19.47 -5.42
N ASP A 174 3.03 -20.65 -6.00
CA ASP A 174 2.73 -21.91 -5.31
C ASP A 174 3.68 -22.19 -4.14
N SER A 175 4.86 -21.57 -4.13
CA SER A 175 5.83 -21.64 -3.03
C SER A 175 6.79 -20.43 -3.04
N ILE A 176 7.42 -20.18 -1.90
CA ILE A 176 8.60 -19.31 -1.78
C ILE A 176 9.81 -20.21 -1.45
N PRO A 177 10.96 -20.06 -2.15
CA PRO A 177 12.17 -20.78 -1.79
C PRO A 177 12.59 -20.49 -0.34
N THR A 178 12.76 -21.55 0.45
CA THR A 178 13.12 -21.48 1.87
C THR A 178 14.06 -22.63 2.24
N ASP A 179 14.79 -22.46 3.34
CA ASP A 179 15.61 -23.52 3.94
C ASP A 179 14.77 -24.33 4.94
N ALA A 180 14.46 -25.58 4.60
CA ALA A 180 13.55 -26.43 5.38
C ALA A 180 14.00 -26.63 6.84
N ALA A 181 15.31 -26.66 7.11
CA ALA A 181 15.81 -26.87 8.46
C ALA A 181 15.60 -25.60 9.32
N LYS A 182 15.84 -24.42 8.74
CA LYS A 182 15.56 -23.13 9.40
C LYS A 182 14.07 -22.89 9.59
N VAL A 183 13.25 -23.27 8.61
CA VAL A 183 11.78 -23.26 8.72
C VAL A 183 11.32 -24.10 9.91
N ALA A 184 11.86 -25.30 10.10
CA ALA A 184 11.49 -26.16 11.22
C ALA A 184 11.84 -25.52 12.59
N LEU A 185 13.01 -24.88 12.70
CA LEU A 185 13.38 -24.11 13.90
C LEU A 185 12.45 -22.92 14.13
N GLY A 186 12.18 -22.15 13.07
CA GLY A 186 11.26 -21.01 13.12
C GLY A 186 9.85 -21.39 13.55
N HIS A 187 9.32 -22.49 13.01
CA HIS A 187 8.05 -23.07 13.42
C HIS A 187 8.09 -23.37 14.92
N SER A 188 9.11 -24.08 15.41
CA SER A 188 9.24 -24.37 16.85
C SER A 188 9.20 -23.09 17.70
N ILE A 189 9.90 -22.03 17.28
CA ILE A 189 10.00 -20.77 18.02
C ILE A 189 8.68 -19.97 17.98
N PHE A 190 7.95 -20.01 16.86
CA PHE A 190 6.65 -19.32 16.70
C PHE A 190 5.60 -19.78 17.74
N PHE A 191 5.69 -21.04 18.16
CA PHE A 191 4.83 -21.65 19.19
C PHE A 191 5.53 -21.77 20.57
N ASP A 192 6.63 -21.06 20.78
CA ASP A 192 7.43 -21.18 22.00
C ASP A 192 7.16 -20.03 22.99
N GLY A 193 6.70 -20.39 24.19
CA GLY A 193 6.43 -19.42 25.26
C GLY A 193 7.69 -18.73 25.78
N ARG A 194 8.89 -19.29 25.59
CA ARG A 194 10.16 -18.73 26.10
C ARG A 194 10.48 -17.34 25.56
N LEU A 195 9.86 -16.93 24.46
CA LEU A 195 9.93 -15.57 23.94
C LEU A 195 9.26 -14.53 24.86
N SER A 196 8.26 -14.94 25.66
CA SER A 196 7.56 -14.07 26.60
C SER A 196 8.18 -14.08 28.00
N GLY A 197 7.92 -13.02 28.77
CA GLY A 197 8.52 -12.82 30.08
C GLY A 197 8.13 -13.88 31.11
N ASP A 198 6.92 -14.43 31.00
CA ASP A 198 6.35 -15.42 31.94
C ASP A 198 6.01 -16.77 31.28
N GLY A 199 6.26 -16.92 29.98
CA GLY A 199 5.93 -18.13 29.23
C GLY A 199 4.49 -18.21 28.70
N SER A 200 3.62 -17.23 28.99
CA SER A 200 2.19 -17.29 28.70
C SER A 200 1.80 -16.91 27.27
N ILE A 201 2.64 -16.14 26.57
CA ILE A 201 2.36 -15.59 25.24
C ILE A 201 3.34 -16.19 24.21
N GLN A 202 2.80 -16.57 23.05
CA GLN A 202 3.51 -17.04 21.87
C GLN A 202 3.14 -16.15 20.67
N CYS A 203 3.87 -16.23 19.56
CA CYS A 203 3.43 -15.57 18.32
C CYS A 203 2.03 -16.06 17.91
N HIS A 204 1.80 -17.37 18.05
CA HIS A 204 0.50 -18.00 17.77
C HIS A 204 -0.66 -17.50 18.65
N THR A 205 -0.39 -16.96 19.85
CA THR A 205 -1.45 -16.44 20.73
C THR A 205 -2.26 -15.34 20.05
N CYS A 206 -1.56 -14.43 19.35
CA CYS A 206 -2.18 -13.32 18.60
C CYS A 206 -2.36 -13.63 17.11
N HIS A 207 -1.56 -14.54 16.54
CA HIS A 207 -1.59 -14.90 15.12
C HIS A 207 -2.01 -16.36 14.94
N GLN A 208 -3.28 -16.64 15.23
CA GLN A 208 -3.82 -17.99 15.25
C GLN A 208 -4.02 -18.51 13.82
N LEU A 209 -3.25 -19.53 13.42
CA LEU A 209 -3.23 -20.05 12.04
C LEU A 209 -4.57 -20.68 11.62
N ASP A 210 -5.34 -21.19 12.58
CA ASP A 210 -6.69 -21.74 12.39
C ASP A 210 -7.81 -20.67 12.38
N LYS A 211 -7.44 -19.39 12.51
CA LYS A 211 -8.35 -18.23 12.45
C LYS A 211 -7.89 -17.17 11.45
N GLY A 212 -7.33 -17.61 10.32
CA GLY A 212 -6.86 -16.68 9.30
C GLY A 212 -5.57 -15.93 9.68
N GLY A 213 -4.81 -16.40 10.68
CA GLY A 213 -3.53 -15.80 11.09
C GLY A 213 -3.67 -14.58 12.00
N VAL A 214 -4.83 -14.39 12.64
CA VAL A 214 -5.15 -13.29 13.57
C VAL A 214 -5.86 -13.82 14.81
N ASP A 215 -6.09 -12.98 15.81
CA ASP A 215 -6.81 -13.32 17.05
C ASP A 215 -8.32 -13.03 16.99
N ARG A 216 -8.79 -12.33 15.94
CA ARG A 216 -10.17 -11.84 15.75
C ARG A 216 -10.66 -10.92 16.88
N LEU A 217 -9.74 -10.20 17.52
CA LEU A 217 -10.04 -9.18 18.53
C LEU A 217 -9.94 -7.77 17.92
N ALA A 218 -10.58 -6.79 18.56
CA ALA A 218 -10.40 -5.39 18.18
C ALA A 218 -8.92 -4.98 18.36
N THR A 219 -8.35 -5.30 19.52
CA THR A 219 -6.91 -5.23 19.76
C THR A 219 -6.45 -6.44 20.56
N SER A 220 -5.21 -6.85 20.34
CA SER A 220 -4.65 -8.06 20.94
C SER A 220 -4.51 -7.97 22.45
N THR A 221 -4.54 -9.13 23.10
CA THR A 221 -4.33 -9.27 24.54
C THR A 221 -2.94 -9.86 24.78
N GLY A 222 -2.06 -9.08 25.38
CA GLY A 222 -0.71 -9.52 25.75
C GLY A 222 -0.61 -10.01 27.19
N ILE A 223 0.63 -10.03 27.67
CA ILE A 223 1.01 -10.42 29.03
C ILE A 223 0.20 -9.64 30.08
N ASP A 224 -0.11 -10.30 31.21
CA ASP A 224 -0.97 -9.76 32.28
C ASP A 224 -2.38 -9.33 31.84
N GLY A 225 -2.85 -9.76 30.66
CA GLY A 225 -4.15 -9.34 30.12
C GLY A 225 -4.16 -7.92 29.55
N LYS A 226 -2.99 -7.30 29.35
CA LYS A 226 -2.87 -5.94 28.78
C LYS A 226 -3.40 -5.89 27.35
N LYS A 227 -3.97 -4.76 26.96
CA LYS A 227 -4.49 -4.54 25.61
C LYS A 227 -3.51 -3.73 24.78
N GLY A 228 -3.19 -4.24 23.59
CA GLY A 228 -2.46 -3.48 22.58
C GLY A 228 -3.28 -2.32 22.02
N PRO A 229 -2.63 -1.35 21.33
CA PRO A 229 -3.30 -0.16 20.82
C PRO A 229 -3.93 -0.34 19.42
N ILE A 230 -3.72 -1.48 18.77
CA ILE A 230 -4.01 -1.66 17.34
C ILE A 230 -4.46 -3.11 17.04
N ASN A 231 -5.23 -3.29 15.98
CA ASN A 231 -5.63 -4.61 15.48
C ASN A 231 -4.42 -5.39 14.94
N ALA A 232 -4.31 -6.68 15.28
CA ALA A 232 -3.24 -7.54 14.80
C ALA A 232 -3.47 -7.98 13.35
N PRO A 233 -2.59 -7.61 12.40
CA PRO A 233 -2.71 -8.06 11.02
C PRO A 233 -2.38 -9.55 10.89
N THR A 234 -2.82 -10.18 9.81
CA THR A 234 -2.52 -11.60 9.55
C THR A 234 -1.04 -11.84 9.25
N VAL A 235 -0.50 -12.97 9.72
CA VAL A 235 0.80 -13.51 9.30
C VAL A 235 0.76 -14.14 7.90
N PHE A 236 -0.41 -14.54 7.41
CA PHE A 236 -0.51 -15.15 6.09
C PHE A 236 -0.20 -14.15 4.99
N ASN A 237 0.67 -14.54 4.06
CA ASN A 237 1.17 -13.75 2.94
C ASN A 237 1.97 -12.50 3.36
N ALA A 238 2.31 -12.33 4.65
CA ALA A 238 3.05 -11.17 5.14
C ALA A 238 4.46 -11.06 4.52
N ALA A 239 5.01 -12.19 4.05
CA ALA A 239 6.26 -12.27 3.30
C ALA A 239 6.27 -11.45 1.99
N PHE A 240 5.10 -11.12 1.44
CA PHE A 240 4.99 -10.29 0.23
C PHE A 240 4.84 -8.80 0.54
N ASN A 241 4.71 -8.40 1.81
CA ASN A 241 4.72 -6.99 2.15
C ASN A 241 6.12 -6.40 1.93
N PHE A 242 6.21 -5.18 1.40
CA PHE A 242 7.49 -4.47 1.28
C PHE A 242 8.11 -4.04 2.63
N VAL A 243 7.30 -4.02 3.68
CA VAL A 243 7.60 -3.67 5.09
C VAL A 243 6.54 -4.26 6.02
N GLN A 244 6.83 -4.38 7.31
CA GLN A 244 5.90 -4.96 8.30
C GLN A 244 5.35 -3.93 9.29
N PHE A 245 4.27 -4.31 9.99
CA PHE A 245 3.37 -3.43 10.77
C PHE A 245 2.56 -2.44 9.93
N TRP A 246 1.51 -1.88 10.53
CA TRP A 246 0.62 -0.88 9.92
C TRP A 246 1.33 0.41 9.52
N ASP A 247 2.36 0.83 10.27
CA ASP A 247 3.19 2.02 10.01
C ASP A 247 4.46 1.71 9.22
N GLY A 248 4.70 0.43 8.90
CA GLY A 248 5.86 -0.03 8.14
C GLY A 248 7.21 0.20 8.82
N ARG A 249 7.25 0.20 10.16
CA ARG A 249 8.49 0.49 10.91
C ARG A 249 9.55 -0.62 10.87
N ALA A 250 9.17 -1.83 10.46
CA ALA A 250 10.09 -2.97 10.33
C ALA A 250 10.31 -3.31 8.86
N ALA A 251 11.57 -3.52 8.47
CA ALA A 251 11.94 -3.71 7.06
C ALA A 251 11.46 -5.05 6.49
N ASP A 252 11.47 -6.11 7.30
CA ASP A 252 11.09 -7.46 6.92
C ASP A 252 10.54 -8.26 8.12
N LEU A 253 10.24 -9.55 7.91
CA LEU A 253 9.70 -10.45 8.94
C LEU A 253 10.67 -10.66 10.11
N ALA A 254 11.97 -10.82 9.83
CA ALA A 254 12.97 -11.04 10.86
C ALA A 254 13.22 -9.79 11.70
N ASP A 255 13.06 -8.60 11.11
CA ASP A 255 13.10 -7.33 11.82
C ASP A 255 11.82 -7.10 12.65
N GLN A 256 10.65 -7.46 12.12
CA GLN A 256 9.37 -7.40 12.82
C GLN A 256 9.39 -8.25 14.10
N ALA A 257 9.90 -9.48 14.00
CA ALA A 257 9.93 -10.43 15.11
C ALA A 257 10.83 -9.98 16.29
N LYS A 258 11.63 -8.91 16.13
CA LYS A 258 12.39 -8.31 17.23
C LYS A 258 11.52 -7.53 18.22
N GLY A 259 10.37 -7.02 17.76
CA GLY A 259 9.52 -6.10 18.51
C GLY A 259 8.68 -6.78 19.60
N PRO A 260 7.79 -7.73 19.24
CA PRO A 260 6.83 -8.29 20.18
C PRO A 260 7.40 -8.93 21.46
N PRO A 261 8.54 -9.67 21.39
CA PRO A 261 9.13 -10.31 22.57
C PRO A 261 9.41 -9.34 23.73
N THR A 262 9.85 -8.11 23.43
CA THR A 262 10.20 -7.10 24.44
C THR A 262 9.15 -6.00 24.63
N ASN A 263 8.03 -6.06 23.91
CA ASN A 263 6.97 -5.07 24.05
C ASN A 263 6.15 -5.36 25.33
N PRO A 264 6.03 -4.40 26.28
CA PRO A 264 5.37 -4.62 27.56
C PRO A 264 3.84 -4.81 27.46
N LEU A 265 3.25 -4.52 26.30
CA LEU A 265 1.83 -4.76 26.00
C LEU A 265 1.60 -6.06 25.22
N GLU A 266 2.66 -6.75 24.79
CA GLU A 266 2.60 -7.99 24.00
C GLU A 266 3.22 -9.14 24.80
N MET A 267 4.50 -9.46 24.61
CA MET A 267 5.13 -10.63 25.26
C MET A 267 5.94 -10.28 26.53
N GLY A 268 6.29 -9.00 26.73
CA GLY A 268 6.77 -8.47 28.01
C GLY A 268 8.09 -9.02 28.56
N SER A 269 8.97 -9.60 27.76
CA SER A 269 10.34 -9.90 28.22
C SER A 269 11.12 -8.61 28.45
N ASN A 270 11.96 -8.54 29.50
CA ASN A 270 12.72 -7.32 29.80
C ASN A 270 13.80 -7.04 28.75
N SER A 271 14.42 -8.08 28.20
CA SER A 271 15.48 -7.95 27.21
C SER A 271 15.60 -9.20 26.34
N TRP A 272 16.27 -9.05 25.20
CA TRP A 272 16.66 -10.17 24.35
C TRP A 272 17.73 -11.07 24.98
N ASP A 273 18.57 -10.53 25.87
CA ASP A 273 19.58 -11.33 26.58
C ASP A 273 18.92 -12.37 27.50
N GLU A 274 17.82 -11.99 28.16
CA GLU A 274 17.02 -12.93 28.98
C GLU A 274 16.35 -14.01 28.13
N ILE A 275 15.82 -13.64 26.95
CA ILE A 275 15.22 -14.59 26.01
C ILE A 275 16.27 -15.60 25.56
N VAL A 276 17.44 -15.12 25.11
CA VAL A 276 18.53 -15.98 24.65
C VAL A 276 18.97 -16.93 25.77
N ALA A 277 19.15 -16.43 26.99
CA ALA A 277 19.50 -17.26 28.15
C ALA A 277 18.48 -18.40 28.39
N ARG A 278 17.17 -18.15 28.20
CA ARG A 278 16.13 -19.19 28.32
C ARG A 278 16.20 -20.26 27.22
N PHE A 279 16.64 -19.90 26.02
CA PHE A 279 16.86 -20.88 24.95
C PHE A 279 18.19 -21.64 25.12
N GLU A 280 19.22 -21.02 25.69
CA GLU A 280 20.52 -21.66 25.94
C GLU A 280 20.48 -22.73 27.04
N THR A 281 19.51 -22.69 27.95
CA THR A 281 19.35 -23.70 29.03
C THR A 281 18.72 -25.01 28.55
N ASP A 282 18.11 -25.02 27.35
CA ASP A 282 17.57 -26.21 26.72
C ASP A 282 18.61 -26.83 25.80
N GLU A 283 19.27 -27.89 26.30
CA GLU A 283 20.35 -28.57 25.58
C GLU A 283 19.90 -29.21 24.26
N ASP A 284 18.65 -29.68 24.17
CA ASP A 284 18.12 -30.30 22.95
C ASP A 284 17.81 -29.25 21.88
N PHE A 285 17.17 -28.13 22.28
CA PHE A 285 16.99 -26.98 21.41
C PHE A 285 18.34 -26.44 20.94
N LYS A 286 19.27 -26.18 21.86
CA LYS A 286 20.60 -25.64 21.56
C LYS A 286 21.35 -26.52 20.58
N LYS A 287 21.41 -27.83 20.81
CA LYS A 287 22.04 -28.78 19.90
C LYS A 287 21.40 -28.77 18.51
N SER A 288 20.08 -28.63 18.43
CA SER A 288 19.36 -28.60 17.15
C SER A 288 19.54 -27.28 16.42
N PHE A 289 19.48 -26.16 17.13
CA PHE A 289 19.65 -24.82 16.61
C PHE A 289 21.07 -24.58 16.08
N LEU A 290 22.09 -25.05 16.81
CA LEU A 290 23.50 -24.89 16.44
C LEU A 290 23.94 -25.71 15.22
N LYS A 291 23.08 -26.59 14.69
CA LYS A 291 23.32 -27.24 13.38
C LYS A 291 23.07 -26.27 12.22
N GLU A 292 22.12 -25.37 12.38
CA GLU A 292 21.66 -24.46 11.30
C GLU A 292 22.20 -23.04 11.47
N TYR A 293 22.56 -22.65 12.70
CA TYR A 293 23.08 -21.33 13.04
C TYR A 293 24.36 -21.42 13.88
N PRO A 294 25.30 -20.47 13.76
CA PRO A 294 26.55 -20.51 14.52
C PRO A 294 26.37 -20.25 16.02
N GLN A 295 25.30 -19.57 16.42
CA GLN A 295 25.03 -19.14 17.79
C GLN A 295 23.55 -18.83 17.98
N ILE A 296 23.07 -18.89 19.23
CA ILE A 296 21.73 -18.45 19.61
C ILE A 296 21.81 -16.96 19.96
N THR A 297 21.20 -16.11 19.15
CA THR A 297 21.10 -14.66 19.39
C THR A 297 19.74 -14.16 18.95
N LYS A 298 19.42 -12.90 19.28
CA LYS A 298 18.24 -12.22 18.74
C LYS A 298 18.14 -12.37 17.22
N GLU A 299 19.22 -12.10 16.51
CA GLU A 299 19.25 -12.10 15.04
C GLU A 299 19.00 -13.49 14.47
N THR A 300 19.57 -14.54 15.05
CA THR A 300 19.39 -15.91 14.54
C THR A 300 18.01 -16.45 14.89
N LEU A 301 17.49 -16.15 16.09
CA LEU A 301 16.12 -16.53 16.50
C LEU A 301 15.08 -15.84 15.62
N THR A 302 15.17 -14.52 15.41
CA THR A 302 14.19 -13.81 14.59
C THR A 302 14.34 -14.12 13.11
N HIS A 303 15.54 -14.42 12.62
CA HIS A 303 15.73 -14.96 11.27
C HIS A 303 15.02 -16.31 11.11
N ALA A 304 15.14 -17.23 12.08
CA ALA A 304 14.45 -18.52 12.00
C ALA A 304 12.92 -18.33 11.92
N ILE A 305 12.35 -17.47 12.77
CA ILE A 305 10.93 -17.09 12.73
C ILE A 305 10.55 -16.57 11.34
N GLY A 306 11.31 -15.61 10.80
CA GLY A 306 11.05 -15.06 9.48
C GLY A 306 11.14 -16.08 8.34
N GLU A 307 12.03 -17.08 8.43
CA GLU A 307 12.07 -18.19 7.47
C GLU A 307 10.80 -19.04 7.52
N TYR A 308 10.30 -19.33 8.73
CA TYR A 308 9.02 -20.02 8.87
C TYR A 308 7.85 -19.21 8.32
N GLU A 309 7.77 -17.92 8.62
CA GLU A 309 6.68 -17.05 8.15
C GLU A 309 6.65 -16.89 6.62
N LYS A 310 7.79 -17.04 5.91
CA LYS A 310 7.81 -17.14 4.44
C LYS A 310 7.03 -18.33 3.89
N THR A 311 6.83 -19.38 4.69
CA THR A 311 6.03 -20.55 4.28
C THR A 311 4.54 -20.36 4.51
N LEU A 312 4.14 -19.34 5.28
CA LEU A 312 2.74 -19.01 5.57
C LEU A 312 2.10 -18.25 4.39
N ILE A 313 2.16 -18.82 3.20
CA ILE A 313 1.47 -18.32 2.01
C ILE A 313 0.19 -19.12 1.76
N THR A 314 -0.75 -18.52 1.04
CA THR A 314 -2.07 -19.11 0.77
C THR A 314 -2.44 -19.05 -0.71
N PRO A 315 -1.80 -19.87 -1.57
CA PRO A 315 -2.12 -19.94 -3.00
C PRO A 315 -3.51 -20.55 -3.25
N ASN A 316 -3.88 -20.71 -4.52
CA ASN A 316 -5.06 -21.45 -4.98
C ASN A 316 -6.43 -20.92 -4.50
N SER A 317 -6.49 -19.65 -4.10
CA SER A 317 -7.80 -18.98 -3.95
C SER A 317 -8.60 -19.05 -5.25
N ASP A 318 -9.92 -18.97 -5.17
CA ASP A 318 -10.78 -18.98 -6.37
C ASP A 318 -10.36 -17.86 -7.34
N PHE A 319 -9.92 -16.71 -6.81
CA PHE A 319 -9.34 -15.64 -7.60
C PHE A 319 -7.97 -15.98 -8.21
N ASP A 320 -7.07 -16.66 -7.49
CA ASP A 320 -5.79 -17.10 -8.07
C ASP A 320 -6.00 -18.06 -9.23
N ARG A 321 -6.93 -19.01 -9.10
CA ARG A 321 -7.26 -19.94 -10.19
C ARG A 321 -7.82 -19.19 -11.41
N TYR A 322 -8.69 -18.21 -11.19
CA TYR A 322 -9.18 -17.30 -12.24
C TYR A 322 -8.03 -16.52 -12.90
N LEU A 323 -7.09 -15.99 -12.11
CA LEU A 323 -5.93 -15.27 -12.62
C LEU A 323 -5.01 -16.18 -13.46
N LYS A 324 -4.88 -17.46 -13.08
CA LYS A 324 -4.13 -18.50 -13.81
C LYS A 324 -4.87 -19.08 -15.03
N GLY A 325 -6.09 -18.60 -15.34
CA GLY A 325 -6.81 -18.90 -16.57
C GLY A 325 -8.08 -19.74 -16.40
N GLU A 326 -8.40 -20.22 -15.20
CA GLU A 326 -9.64 -20.97 -14.93
C GLU A 326 -10.84 -20.02 -14.83
N GLN A 327 -11.42 -19.67 -15.98
CA GLN A 327 -12.49 -18.65 -16.08
C GLN A 327 -13.73 -18.95 -15.23
N THR A 328 -13.98 -20.23 -14.93
CA THR A 328 -15.12 -20.68 -14.12
C THR A 328 -14.84 -20.73 -12.62
N ALA A 329 -13.62 -20.39 -12.18
CA ALA A 329 -13.27 -20.38 -10.76
C ALA A 329 -14.01 -19.29 -9.98
N LEU A 330 -14.34 -18.17 -10.63
CA LEU A 330 -15.24 -17.17 -10.09
C LEU A 330 -16.67 -17.38 -10.59
N ASN A 331 -17.63 -17.25 -9.68
CA ASN A 331 -19.04 -17.18 -10.05
C ASN A 331 -19.41 -15.78 -10.61
N ALA A 332 -20.62 -15.65 -11.16
CA ALA A 332 -21.07 -14.41 -11.79
C ALA A 332 -21.12 -13.20 -10.84
N GLN A 333 -21.38 -13.41 -9.55
CA GLN A 333 -21.39 -12.33 -8.56
C GLN A 333 -19.98 -11.86 -8.25
N GLN A 334 -19.05 -12.79 -8.04
CA GLN A 334 -17.63 -12.50 -7.81
C GLN A 334 -17.00 -11.77 -9.00
N LEU A 335 -17.36 -12.16 -10.23
CA LEU A 335 -16.90 -11.44 -11.43
C LEU A 335 -17.41 -9.99 -11.46
N ARG A 336 -18.69 -9.74 -11.17
CA ARG A 336 -19.21 -8.37 -11.06
C ARG A 336 -18.49 -7.58 -9.95
N GLY A 337 -18.25 -8.23 -8.81
CA GLY A 337 -17.50 -7.65 -7.70
C GLY A 337 -16.07 -7.24 -8.08
N TYR A 338 -15.37 -8.09 -8.83
CA TYR A 338 -14.03 -7.78 -9.32
C TYR A 338 -14.04 -6.62 -10.33
N GLU A 339 -15.03 -6.55 -11.21
CA GLU A 339 -15.18 -5.41 -12.13
C GLU A 339 -15.46 -4.10 -11.39
N LEU A 340 -16.33 -4.12 -10.38
CA LEU A 340 -16.57 -2.97 -9.51
C LEU A 340 -15.30 -2.57 -8.74
N PHE A 341 -14.54 -3.54 -8.23
CA PHE A 341 -13.27 -3.31 -7.53
C PHE A 341 -12.27 -2.54 -8.42
N LYS A 342 -12.14 -2.93 -9.70
CA LYS A 342 -11.33 -2.21 -10.69
C LYS A 342 -11.91 -0.84 -11.04
N GLN A 343 -13.22 -0.76 -11.25
CA GLN A 343 -13.91 0.49 -11.59
C GLN A 343 -13.73 1.56 -10.50
N HIS A 344 -13.74 1.15 -9.23
CA HIS A 344 -13.49 2.00 -8.07
C HIS A 344 -12.00 2.18 -7.75
N LYS A 345 -11.11 1.69 -8.63
CA LYS A 345 -9.64 1.82 -8.57
C LYS A 345 -9.01 1.20 -7.33
N CYS A 346 -9.70 0.27 -6.67
CA CYS A 346 -9.20 -0.40 -5.48
C CYS A 346 -7.88 -1.14 -5.77
N ASP A 347 -7.73 -1.66 -7.00
CA ASP A 347 -6.55 -2.36 -7.53
C ASP A 347 -5.30 -1.47 -7.75
N THR A 348 -5.41 -0.16 -7.53
CA THR A 348 -4.26 0.76 -7.57
C THR A 348 -3.50 0.83 -6.24
N CYS A 349 -4.19 0.67 -5.10
CA CYS A 349 -3.59 0.56 -3.77
C CYS A 349 -3.45 -0.91 -3.35
N HIS A 350 -4.50 -1.70 -3.57
CA HIS A 350 -4.54 -3.15 -3.33
C HIS A 350 -4.04 -3.89 -4.57
N THR A 351 -2.78 -3.65 -4.92
CA THR A 351 -2.13 -4.12 -6.14
C THR A 351 -1.15 -5.27 -5.87
N GLY A 352 -0.62 -5.88 -6.93
CA GLY A 352 0.41 -6.91 -6.85
C GLY A 352 -0.09 -8.27 -6.37
N VAL A 353 0.82 -9.10 -5.87
CA VAL A 353 0.56 -10.51 -5.49
C VAL A 353 -0.36 -10.64 -4.27
N SER A 354 -0.19 -9.75 -3.30
CA SER A 354 -0.91 -9.73 -2.03
C SER A 354 -2.16 -8.83 -2.05
N LEU A 355 -2.48 -8.18 -3.17
CA LEU A 355 -3.55 -7.18 -3.25
C LEU A 355 -3.46 -6.16 -2.09
N GLY A 356 -2.28 -5.56 -1.94
CA GLY A 356 -1.93 -4.71 -0.80
C GLY A 356 -0.50 -4.98 -0.33
N GLY A 357 -0.04 -4.25 0.67
CA GLY A 357 1.30 -4.39 1.22
C GLY A 357 2.40 -3.92 0.27
N GLN A 358 2.10 -2.96 -0.62
CA GLN A 358 3.04 -2.45 -1.64
C GLN A 358 3.25 -0.92 -1.58
N SER A 359 2.54 -0.21 -0.69
CA SER A 359 2.68 1.23 -0.49
C SER A 359 2.13 1.69 0.85
N TYR A 360 2.38 2.98 1.16
CA TYR A 360 1.71 3.71 2.23
C TYR A 360 0.64 4.63 1.66
N GLU A 361 -0.60 4.49 2.10
CA GLU A 361 -1.73 5.27 1.59
C GLU A 361 -2.44 6.04 2.69
N TYR A 362 -2.89 7.24 2.34
CA TYR A 362 -3.66 8.08 3.23
C TYR A 362 -5.06 7.50 3.42
N MET A 363 -5.49 7.34 4.68
CA MET A 363 -6.84 6.92 5.02
C MET A 363 -7.77 8.14 5.06
N GLY A 364 -8.71 8.25 4.12
CA GLY A 364 -9.63 9.40 4.01
C GLY A 364 -9.36 10.32 2.81
N LEU A 365 -9.09 9.77 1.61
CA LEU A 365 -8.80 10.60 0.43
C LEU A 365 -9.93 11.57 0.08
N TYR A 366 -11.18 11.16 0.24
CA TYR A 366 -12.40 11.91 -0.13
C TYR A 366 -13.29 12.24 1.07
N GLY A 367 -12.75 12.18 2.29
CA GLY A 367 -13.48 12.54 3.51
C GLY A 367 -12.65 12.31 4.76
N ASP A 368 -13.05 12.93 5.87
CA ASP A 368 -12.34 12.84 7.15
C ASP A 368 -12.77 11.59 7.92
N TYR A 369 -12.14 10.45 7.61
CA TYR A 369 -12.41 9.17 8.27
C TYR A 369 -12.24 9.25 9.79
N PHE A 370 -11.18 9.90 10.26
CA PHE A 370 -10.84 9.96 11.68
C PHE A 370 -11.83 10.77 12.49
N LYS A 371 -12.38 11.84 11.90
CA LYS A 371 -13.47 12.60 12.50
C LYS A 371 -14.78 11.83 12.49
N ASP A 372 -15.12 11.21 11.36
CA ASP A 372 -16.43 10.60 11.16
C ASP A 372 -16.61 9.26 11.89
N ARG A 373 -15.52 8.53 12.19
CA ARG A 373 -15.58 7.26 12.94
C ARG A 373 -16.00 7.42 14.40
N GLY A 374 -16.00 8.65 14.93
CA GLY A 374 -16.56 8.96 16.26
C GLY A 374 -15.72 8.49 17.46
N THR A 375 -14.47 8.07 17.26
CA THR A 375 -13.53 7.72 18.33
C THR A 375 -12.39 8.75 18.40
N PRO A 376 -11.84 9.06 19.59
CA PRO A 376 -10.69 9.94 19.72
C PRO A 376 -9.49 9.45 18.91
N LEU A 377 -8.65 10.38 18.46
CA LEU A 377 -7.34 10.04 17.90
C LEU A 377 -6.45 9.43 18.99
N THR A 378 -5.69 8.43 18.59
CA THR A 378 -4.69 7.70 19.38
C THR A 378 -3.34 7.78 18.68
N GLU A 379 -2.25 7.39 19.36
CA GLU A 379 -0.93 7.32 18.74
C GLU A 379 -0.88 6.37 17.54
N ALA A 380 -1.71 5.31 17.54
CA ALA A 380 -1.83 4.39 16.41
C ALA A 380 -2.37 5.08 15.14
N ASP A 381 -3.10 6.19 15.29
CA ASP A 381 -3.67 6.94 14.16
C ASP A 381 -2.64 7.82 13.45
N GLU A 382 -1.47 8.08 14.05
CA GLU A 382 -0.39 8.80 13.37
C GLU A 382 0.07 8.04 12.11
N GLY A 383 -0.04 6.69 12.12
CA GLY A 383 0.41 5.84 11.04
C GLY A 383 1.91 6.04 10.78
N ARG A 384 2.27 6.27 9.51
CA ARG A 384 3.66 6.42 9.07
C ARG A 384 4.35 7.64 9.69
N PHE A 385 3.61 8.70 10.01
CA PHE A 385 4.15 9.88 10.68
C PHE A 385 4.85 9.55 12.00
N ALA A 386 4.38 8.53 12.72
CA ALA A 386 5.03 8.07 13.96
C ALA A 386 6.53 7.77 13.75
N GLN A 387 6.90 7.32 12.55
CA GLN A 387 8.26 6.92 12.17
C GLN A 387 9.04 8.03 11.46
N THR A 388 8.40 8.83 10.61
CA THR A 388 9.10 9.77 9.72
C THR A 388 9.09 11.21 10.20
N LYS A 389 8.06 11.59 10.97
CA LYS A 389 7.74 12.98 11.31
C LYS A 389 7.55 13.91 10.11
N ASP A 390 7.41 13.36 8.89
CA ASP A 390 7.00 14.10 7.70
C ASP A 390 5.48 14.36 7.77
N PRO A 391 5.01 15.62 7.78
CA PRO A 391 3.58 15.92 7.86
C PRO A 391 2.75 15.27 6.72
N TYR A 392 3.34 14.97 5.56
CA TYR A 392 2.64 14.29 4.46
C TYR A 392 2.42 12.79 4.71
N ASP A 393 3.02 12.23 5.76
CA ASP A 393 2.84 10.85 6.21
C ASP A 393 1.80 10.69 7.34
N MET A 394 1.22 11.80 7.82
CA MET A 394 0.14 11.75 8.80
C MET A 394 -1.04 10.95 8.24
N HIS A 395 -1.54 9.99 9.03
CA HIS A 395 -2.64 9.09 8.67
C HIS A 395 -2.37 8.22 7.42
N ARG A 396 -1.11 8.06 7.03
CA ARG A 396 -0.72 7.06 6.03
C ARG A 396 -0.42 5.73 6.69
N PHE A 397 -0.96 4.66 6.13
CA PHE A 397 -0.72 3.30 6.60
C PHE A 397 -0.23 2.43 5.47
N LYS A 398 0.57 1.41 5.80
CA LYS A 398 0.83 0.33 4.86
C LYS A 398 -0.52 -0.27 4.48
N VAL A 399 -0.81 -0.29 3.19
CA VAL A 399 -2.05 -0.90 2.68
C VAL A 399 -2.08 -2.37 3.13
N PRO A 400 -3.12 -2.86 3.81
CA PRO A 400 -3.19 -4.26 4.21
C PRO A 400 -3.40 -5.17 2.99
N THR A 401 -2.90 -6.40 3.06
CA THR A 401 -3.25 -7.47 2.11
C THR A 401 -4.75 -7.75 2.18
N LEU A 402 -5.39 -7.96 1.03
CA LEU A 402 -6.79 -8.42 0.98
C LEU A 402 -6.91 -9.95 0.83
N ARG A 403 -5.79 -10.65 0.72
CA ARG A 403 -5.78 -12.12 0.76
C ARG A 403 -6.29 -12.59 2.11
N ASN A 404 -7.23 -13.53 2.11
CA ASN A 404 -7.92 -14.05 3.30
C ASN A 404 -8.73 -13.03 4.10
N VAL A 405 -9.03 -11.83 3.56
CA VAL A 405 -9.72 -10.76 4.31
C VAL A 405 -11.08 -11.17 4.87
N ALA A 406 -11.77 -12.13 4.26
CA ALA A 406 -13.03 -12.66 4.78
C ALA A 406 -12.89 -13.37 6.14
N LEU A 407 -11.67 -13.71 6.58
CA LEU A 407 -11.40 -14.47 7.80
C LEU A 407 -10.81 -13.63 8.94
N THR A 408 -10.51 -12.35 8.69
CA THR A 408 -9.68 -11.50 9.56
C THR A 408 -10.42 -10.32 10.17
N ALA A 409 -11.74 -10.41 10.32
CA ALA A 409 -12.50 -9.41 11.05
C ALA A 409 -12.05 -9.31 12.53
N PRO A 410 -12.17 -8.14 13.19
CA PRO A 410 -12.64 -6.85 12.64
C PRO A 410 -11.59 -6.15 11.77
N TYR A 411 -12.00 -5.09 11.07
CA TYR A 411 -11.22 -4.45 10.00
C TYR A 411 -10.70 -3.05 10.35
N PHE A 412 -9.67 -2.64 9.60
CA PHE A 412 -8.85 -1.45 9.79
C PHE A 412 -7.92 -1.56 11.01
N HIS A 413 -6.98 -0.62 11.11
CA HIS A 413 -6.01 -0.62 12.21
C HIS A 413 -6.67 -0.42 13.58
N ASP A 414 -7.82 0.24 13.60
CA ASP A 414 -8.61 0.56 14.79
C ASP A 414 -9.77 -0.40 15.06
N ALA A 415 -9.95 -1.44 14.23
CA ALA A 415 -11.06 -2.39 14.32
C ALA A 415 -12.47 -1.78 14.28
N SER A 416 -12.63 -0.58 13.71
CA SER A 416 -13.91 0.14 13.72
C SER A 416 -14.98 -0.48 12.81
N ALA A 417 -14.59 -1.26 11.79
CA ALA A 417 -15.52 -2.01 10.96
C ALA A 417 -15.63 -3.46 11.44
N ALA A 418 -16.81 -3.84 11.96
CA ALA A 418 -17.04 -5.17 12.54
C ALA A 418 -17.16 -6.30 11.49
N ASP A 419 -17.56 -5.97 10.26
CA ASP A 419 -17.75 -6.93 9.18
C ASP A 419 -17.26 -6.40 7.82
N LEU A 420 -17.11 -7.32 6.86
CA LEU A 420 -16.48 -7.06 5.57
C LEU A 420 -17.30 -6.08 4.73
N LYS A 421 -18.63 -6.13 4.83
CA LYS A 421 -19.52 -5.25 4.06
C LYS A 421 -19.42 -3.81 4.57
N GLU A 422 -19.29 -3.63 5.89
CA GLU A 422 -19.00 -2.31 6.47
C GLU A 422 -17.64 -1.80 6.03
N ALA A 423 -16.60 -2.64 6.06
CA ALA A 423 -15.27 -2.24 5.57
C ALA A 423 -15.30 -1.79 4.10
N VAL A 424 -16.01 -2.53 3.23
CA VAL A 424 -16.23 -2.16 1.82
C VAL A 424 -16.98 -0.84 1.70
N ARG A 425 -18.06 -0.64 2.47
CA ARG A 425 -18.84 0.60 2.47
C ARG A 425 -17.99 1.81 2.85
N VAL A 426 -17.20 1.69 3.91
CA VAL A 426 -16.27 2.74 4.38
C VAL A 426 -15.22 3.03 3.31
N MET A 427 -14.61 2.01 2.72
CA MET A 427 -13.61 2.20 1.65
C MET A 427 -14.20 2.88 0.40
N LEU A 428 -15.39 2.47 -0.04
CA LEU A 428 -16.07 3.12 -1.15
C LEU A 428 -16.36 4.60 -0.87
N LYS A 429 -16.77 4.95 0.35
CA LYS A 429 -17.01 6.34 0.76
C LYS A 429 -15.72 7.16 0.80
N TYR A 430 -14.74 6.72 1.58
CA TYR A 430 -13.56 7.53 1.92
C TYR A 430 -12.44 7.45 0.90
N GLN A 431 -12.29 6.33 0.18
CA GLN A 431 -11.19 6.13 -0.78
C GLN A 431 -11.65 6.20 -2.24
N SER A 432 -12.94 5.97 -2.54
CA SER A 432 -13.46 5.97 -3.91
C SER A 432 -14.55 7.03 -4.18
N ASN A 433 -14.79 7.94 -3.22
CA ASN A 433 -15.75 9.05 -3.31
C ASN A 433 -17.22 8.63 -3.58
N VAL A 434 -17.63 7.45 -3.11
CA VAL A 434 -19.01 6.96 -3.26
C VAL A 434 -19.76 7.19 -1.95
N GLN A 435 -20.39 8.37 -1.80
CA GLN A 435 -21.01 8.78 -0.53
C GLN A 435 -22.15 7.86 -0.06
N GLN A 436 -22.89 7.27 -1.00
CA GLN A 436 -23.98 6.32 -0.71
C GLN A 436 -23.83 5.11 -1.65
N PRO A 437 -22.94 4.15 -1.32
CA PRO A 437 -22.76 2.97 -2.16
C PRO A 437 -24.05 2.14 -2.20
N LYS A 438 -24.39 1.62 -3.38
CA LYS A 438 -25.56 0.74 -3.51
C LYS A 438 -25.28 -0.56 -2.75
N GLN A 439 -26.30 -1.11 -2.09
CA GLN A 439 -26.14 -2.37 -1.35
C GLN A 439 -25.67 -3.51 -2.27
N GLN A 440 -26.15 -3.56 -3.52
CA GLN A 440 -25.69 -4.53 -4.50
C GLN A 440 -24.19 -4.43 -4.80
N ASP A 441 -23.65 -3.22 -4.89
CA ASP A 441 -22.22 -3.00 -5.18
C ASP A 441 -21.37 -3.49 -3.99
N ILE A 442 -21.84 -3.20 -2.76
CA ILE A 442 -21.20 -3.70 -1.52
C ILE A 442 -21.23 -5.23 -1.49
N ASP A 443 -22.36 -5.85 -1.80
CA ASP A 443 -22.52 -7.30 -1.78
C ASP A 443 -21.67 -7.98 -2.86
N ASP A 444 -21.64 -7.42 -4.07
CA ASP A 444 -20.84 -7.95 -5.18
C ASP A 444 -19.34 -7.85 -4.87
N ILE A 445 -18.84 -6.69 -4.41
CA ILE A 445 -17.43 -6.53 -4.01
C ILE A 445 -17.09 -7.45 -2.84
N SER A 446 -17.95 -7.55 -1.82
CA SER A 446 -17.70 -8.46 -0.69
C SER A 446 -17.60 -9.92 -1.13
N SER A 447 -18.47 -10.35 -2.06
CA SER A 447 -18.39 -11.69 -2.64
C SER A 447 -17.07 -11.92 -3.39
N PHE A 448 -16.59 -10.91 -4.13
CA PHE A 448 -15.25 -10.96 -4.72
C PHE A 448 -14.15 -11.09 -3.65
N LEU A 449 -14.21 -10.32 -2.57
CA LEU A 449 -13.22 -10.40 -1.48
C LEU A 449 -13.21 -11.77 -0.79
N GLU A 450 -14.36 -12.45 -0.67
CA GLU A 450 -14.44 -13.84 -0.18
C GLU A 450 -13.72 -14.84 -1.10
N SER A 451 -13.62 -14.55 -2.41
CA SER A 451 -12.88 -15.37 -3.38
C SER A 451 -11.36 -15.31 -3.20
N LEU A 452 -10.87 -14.38 -2.38
CA LEU A 452 -9.44 -14.17 -2.09
C LEU A 452 -8.90 -15.08 -0.98
N THR A 453 -9.74 -15.93 -0.38
CA THR A 453 -9.31 -16.92 0.62
C THR A 453 -8.64 -18.09 -0.08
N GLY A 454 -7.35 -18.29 0.20
CA GLY A 454 -6.52 -19.34 -0.38
C GLY A 454 -6.47 -20.61 0.46
N GLU A 455 -5.52 -21.47 0.10
CA GLU A 455 -5.25 -22.76 0.74
C GLU A 455 -3.97 -22.69 1.57
N PHE A 456 -3.99 -23.25 2.76
CA PHE A 456 -2.80 -23.49 3.59
C PHE A 456 -2.65 -24.99 3.81
N ASN A 457 -1.47 -25.55 3.55
CA ASN A 457 -1.21 -27.00 3.60
C ASN A 457 -2.20 -27.84 2.77
N GLY A 458 -2.65 -27.32 1.63
CA GLY A 458 -3.57 -28.00 0.71
C GLY A 458 -5.05 -27.96 1.13
N GLU A 459 -5.39 -27.24 2.20
CA GLU A 459 -6.77 -27.05 2.64
C GLU A 459 -7.17 -25.58 2.57
N LYS A 460 -8.40 -25.29 2.12
CA LYS A 460 -8.94 -23.92 2.15
C LYS A 460 -8.96 -23.39 3.58
N LEU A 461 -8.37 -22.22 3.78
CA LEU A 461 -8.27 -21.56 5.08
C LEU A 461 -9.67 -21.24 5.63
N LYS A 462 -9.84 -21.30 6.96
CA LYS A 462 -11.13 -21.16 7.67
C LYS A 462 -11.07 -20.11 8.78
#